data_AF-A0A5M4DIF5-F1
#
_entry.id   AF-A0A5M4DIF5-F1
#
_cell.length_a   1.000
_cell.length_b   1.000
_cell.length_c   1.000
_cell.angle_alpha   90.00
_cell.angle_beta   90.00
_cell.angle_gamma   90.00
#
_symmetry.space_group_name_H-M   'P 1'
#
loop_
_entity.id
_entity.type
_entity.pdbx_description
1 polymer ?
#
loop_
_entity_poly.entity_id
_entity_poly.type
_entity_poly.pdbx_seq_one_letter_code
_entity_poly.pdbx_strand_id
1 'polypeptide(L)'
;MADADNAQVQRRVLARWREAGEWWMGAPAREVVRFLDPRGIRREAIRELDSPVSTNPGNAPAYEEDHRNEWNLRVRKVRDEKVSRALGLVKEPDWSSDENYFRSWSGENPAESRRSSSPLREAGAQKRRVADYAPLHLYSGYAFGRSTMLAEEIPSLLAAGGMRAAALADPFSLVGAVEFAKRCKALGVQPLVGASVEMPCGGKYVLLARSKEGYGSLSQLLTECHLNEPRQYPLCTYDRLARHARGLVCLTGGDGGPVDRLVIQKRYDDARRELARLIDLYGRDNVFVEIERSFLPWQRACNEDLLQLAELMQVVPVAGGVVTHARPEHFPAQDVLVCSQTLCTVEELIGRKLLRHPSQPFAPPWPERSLNAERYLRSSAEMSELFADRMDLLENTLRVVERCDSEVLPSRTRLPSRFPDPPQALREVAYAGAALRRKRLTPGFQRRSAG
;
A
#
# COMPACT_ATOMS: atom_id res chain seq x y z
N MET A 1 -24.42 1.86 59.62
CA MET A 1 -24.99 2.24 58.32
C MET A 1 -23.91 2.00 57.30
N ALA A 2 -24.01 0.85 56.63
CA ALA A 2 -22.95 0.26 55.82
C ALA A 2 -22.92 0.82 54.40
N ASP A 3 -21.75 0.73 53.80
CA ASP A 3 -21.35 1.12 52.45
C ASP A 3 -22.35 0.75 51.36
N ALA A 4 -22.63 1.72 50.47
CA ALA A 4 -23.33 1.49 49.22
C ALA A 4 -22.31 1.23 48.11
N ASP A 5 -22.27 -0.04 47.71
CA ASP A 5 -21.30 -0.68 46.83
C ASP A 5 -21.06 -0.01 45.48
N ASN A 6 -19.76 0.11 45.21
CA ASN A 6 -19.13 0.41 43.93
C ASN A 6 -19.30 -0.78 42.97
N ALA A 7 -20.47 -0.93 42.36
CA ALA A 7 -20.71 -1.93 41.33
C ALA A 7 -20.19 -1.48 39.96
N GLN A 8 -18.86 -1.40 39.79
CA GLN A 8 -18.24 -1.50 38.47
C GLN A 8 -18.43 -2.93 37.96
N VAL A 9 -19.60 -3.20 37.36
CA VAL A 9 -19.83 -4.45 36.64
C VAL A 9 -18.84 -4.48 35.48
N GLN A 10 -17.80 -5.30 35.60
CA GLN A 10 -16.76 -5.48 34.59
C GLN A 10 -17.40 -5.98 33.29
N ARG A 11 -17.68 -5.05 32.37
CA ARG A 11 -18.07 -5.37 31.00
C ARG A 11 -16.88 -6.08 30.34
N ARG A 12 -17.04 -7.34 29.95
CA ARG A 12 -15.99 -8.07 29.22
C ARG A 12 -15.94 -7.53 27.80
N VAL A 13 -14.93 -6.70 27.52
CA VAL A 13 -14.66 -6.18 26.18
C VAL A 13 -14.21 -7.34 25.29
N LEU A 14 -14.89 -7.52 24.16
CA LEU A 14 -14.57 -8.54 23.15
C LEU A 14 -13.64 -7.99 22.07
N ALA A 15 -13.91 -6.75 21.64
CA ALA A 15 -13.12 -6.08 20.62
C ALA A 15 -13.28 -4.56 20.78
N ARG A 16 -12.21 -3.82 20.49
CA ARG A 16 -12.21 -2.36 20.42
C ARG A 16 -11.43 -1.97 19.17
N TRP A 17 -12.02 -1.14 18.32
CA TRP A 17 -11.36 -0.64 17.12
C TRP A 17 -11.81 0.79 16.81
N ARG A 18 -11.09 1.45 15.91
CA ARG A 18 -11.41 2.78 15.41
C ARG A 18 -11.73 2.72 13.93
N GLU A 19 -12.71 3.52 13.52
CA GLU A 19 -13.10 3.67 12.12
C GLU A 19 -12.99 5.15 11.75
N ALA A 20 -12.46 5.43 10.56
CA ALA A 20 -12.52 6.76 9.98
C ALA A 20 -13.99 7.13 9.73
N GLY A 21 -14.37 8.39 9.98
CA GLY A 21 -15.74 8.88 9.69
C GLY A 21 -15.96 9.15 8.21
N GLU A 22 -17.23 9.19 7.77
CA GLU A 22 -17.68 9.61 6.42
C GLU A 22 -17.37 11.11 6.17
N TRP A 23 -16.11 11.42 5.96
CA TRP A 23 -15.57 12.77 5.84
C TRP A 23 -16.18 13.61 4.70
N TRP A 24 -16.57 13.04 3.57
CA TRP A 24 -17.25 13.81 2.50
C TRP A 24 -18.64 14.28 2.95
N MET A 25 -19.20 13.67 4.00
CA MET A 25 -20.40 14.12 4.70
C MET A 25 -20.08 14.87 6.02
N GLY A 26 -18.80 15.09 6.31
CA GLY A 26 -18.34 15.75 7.55
C GLY A 26 -18.44 14.89 8.81
N ALA A 27 -18.62 13.56 8.70
CA ALA A 27 -18.80 12.71 9.88
C ALA A 27 -17.48 12.49 10.66
N PRO A 28 -17.50 12.54 12.00
CA PRO A 28 -16.31 12.36 12.84
C PRO A 28 -15.82 10.91 12.85
N ALA A 29 -14.53 10.71 13.16
CA ALA A 29 -13.99 9.37 13.40
C ALA A 29 -14.70 8.74 14.60
N ARG A 30 -14.81 7.41 14.64
CA ARG A 30 -15.53 6.72 15.73
C ARG A 30 -14.71 5.59 16.32
N GLU A 31 -14.78 5.45 17.64
CA GLU A 31 -14.28 4.28 18.37
C GLU A 31 -15.46 3.35 18.64
N VAL A 32 -15.36 2.11 18.16
CA VAL A 32 -16.36 1.08 18.39
C VAL A 32 -15.83 0.09 19.42
N VAL A 33 -16.59 -0.11 20.49
CA VAL A 33 -16.29 -1.09 21.54
C VAL A 33 -17.40 -2.14 21.56
N ARG A 34 -17.04 -3.38 21.23
CA ARG A 34 -17.92 -4.55 21.35
C ARG A 34 -17.67 -5.23 22.69
N PHE A 35 -18.71 -5.42 23.50
CA PHE A 35 -18.61 -6.01 24.83
C PHE A 35 -19.77 -6.96 25.13
N LEU A 36 -19.59 -7.86 26.10
CA LEU A 36 -20.68 -8.63 26.68
C LEU A 36 -21.30 -7.84 27.84
N ASP A 37 -22.62 -7.67 27.80
CA ASP A 37 -23.36 -7.15 28.94
C ASP A 37 -23.43 -8.19 30.08
N PRO A 38 -23.92 -7.83 31.28
CA PRO A 38 -24.00 -8.75 32.41
C PRO A 38 -24.91 -9.98 32.18
N ARG A 39 -25.69 -9.99 31.10
CA ARG A 39 -26.55 -11.10 30.68
C ARG A 39 -25.88 -11.94 29.57
N GLY A 40 -24.62 -11.67 29.24
CA GLY A 40 -23.87 -12.37 28.19
C GLY A 40 -24.30 -12.00 26.77
N ILE A 41 -25.05 -10.90 26.57
CA ILE A 41 -25.48 -10.45 25.25
C ILE A 41 -24.39 -9.54 24.67
N ARG A 42 -24.04 -9.77 23.39
CA ARG A 42 -23.13 -8.90 22.65
C ARG A 42 -23.77 -7.54 22.41
N ARG A 43 -23.11 -6.47 22.85
CA ARG A 43 -23.49 -5.08 22.65
C ARG A 43 -22.34 -4.30 22.04
N GLU A 44 -22.68 -3.21 21.36
CA GLU A 44 -21.72 -2.28 20.77
C GLU A 44 -21.96 -0.88 21.34
N ALA A 45 -20.88 -0.21 21.71
CA ALA A 45 -20.87 1.21 22.05
C ALA A 45 -20.01 1.95 21.02
N ILE A 46 -20.57 3.01 20.43
CA ILE A 46 -19.90 3.87 19.48
C ILE A 46 -19.63 5.21 20.18
N ARG A 47 -18.38 5.63 20.19
CA ARG A 47 -17.97 6.95 20.68
C ARG A 47 -17.41 7.74 19.51
N GLU A 48 -18.02 8.87 19.19
CA GLU A 48 -17.45 9.82 18.25
C GLU A 48 -16.17 10.43 18.85
N LEU A 49 -15.13 10.51 18.03
CA LEU A 49 -13.83 11.06 18.37
C LEU A 49 -13.73 12.45 17.75
N ASP A 50 -13.54 13.45 18.59
CA ASP A 50 -13.14 14.78 18.13
C ASP A 50 -11.76 14.67 17.49
N SER A 51 -11.63 15.10 16.23
CA SER A 51 -10.33 15.21 15.58
C SER A 51 -9.61 16.49 16.04
N PRO A 52 -8.33 16.46 16.49
CA PRO A 52 -7.59 15.42 17.17
C PRO A 52 -7.36 15.78 18.65
N VAL A 53 -7.60 14.87 19.58
CA VAL A 53 -6.90 14.87 20.86
C VAL A 53 -6.24 13.51 21.10
N SER A 54 -4.92 13.57 21.23
CA SER A 54 -4.05 12.52 21.76
C SER A 54 -4.62 11.97 23.06
N THR A 55 -4.89 10.67 23.12
CA THR A 55 -4.94 9.97 24.41
C THR A 55 -4.22 8.64 24.32
N ASN A 56 -3.12 8.59 25.08
CA ASN A 56 -2.27 7.46 25.48
C ASN A 56 -3.03 6.12 25.63
N PRO A 57 -2.56 5.00 25.05
CA PRO A 57 -3.14 3.68 25.30
C PRO A 57 -2.47 3.03 26.52
N GLY A 58 -2.82 3.51 27.72
CA GLY A 58 -2.33 2.92 28.97
C GLY A 58 -3.10 1.70 29.47
N ASN A 59 -4.25 1.35 28.87
CA ASN A 59 -5.14 0.29 29.37
C ASN A 59 -5.96 -0.38 28.25
N ALA A 60 -5.28 -1.07 27.32
CA ALA A 60 -5.95 -2.07 26.48
C ALA A 60 -5.85 -3.45 27.17
N PRO A 61 -6.95 -4.18 27.40
CA PRO A 61 -6.87 -5.54 27.93
C PRO A 61 -6.18 -6.46 26.91
N ALA A 62 -5.41 -7.42 27.41
CA ALA A 62 -4.68 -8.40 26.59
C ALA A 62 -5.64 -9.21 25.71
N TYR A 63 -5.32 -9.25 24.41
CA TYR A 63 -6.03 -10.05 23.42
C TYR A 63 -5.54 -11.51 23.51
N GLU A 64 -6.36 -12.40 24.05
CA GLU A 64 -6.14 -13.85 23.99
C GLU A 64 -7.06 -14.46 22.92
N GLU A 65 -6.48 -14.89 21.81
CA GLU A 65 -7.15 -15.74 20.81
C GLU A 65 -6.52 -17.13 20.83
N ASP A 66 -7.31 -18.16 21.10
CA ASP A 66 -6.92 -19.57 21.00
C ASP A 66 -7.14 -20.07 19.56
N HIS A 67 -6.04 -20.17 18.80
CA HIS A 67 -6.03 -20.53 17.38
C HIS A 67 -6.06 -22.05 17.11
N ARG A 68 -6.47 -22.88 18.08
CA ARG A 68 -6.40 -24.35 17.96
C ARG A 68 -7.65 -25.06 17.44
N ASN A 69 -8.76 -24.36 17.17
CA ASN A 69 -10.05 -25.02 16.91
C ASN A 69 -10.68 -24.85 15.50
N GLU A 70 -9.93 -24.42 14.48
CA GLU A 70 -10.45 -24.33 13.11
C GLU A 70 -9.84 -25.35 12.15
N TRP A 71 -10.15 -26.64 12.34
CA TRP A 71 -10.00 -27.65 11.29
C TRP A 71 -11.16 -28.64 11.33
N ASN A 72 -12.13 -28.47 10.43
CA ASN A 72 -12.99 -29.55 9.91
C ASN A 72 -13.81 -29.06 8.70
N LEU A 73 -13.15 -28.85 7.55
CA LEU A 73 -13.82 -28.75 6.27
C LEU A 73 -14.14 -30.16 5.76
N ARG A 74 -15.43 -30.53 5.74
CA ARG A 74 -15.91 -31.77 5.10
C ARG A 74 -15.86 -31.63 3.58
N VAL A 75 -15.07 -32.48 2.92
CA VAL A 75 -15.01 -32.57 1.46
C VAL A 75 -16.29 -33.25 0.93
N ARG A 76 -17.09 -32.54 0.13
CA ARG A 76 -18.10 -33.17 -0.73
C ARG A 76 -17.46 -33.55 -2.07
N LYS A 77 -17.54 -34.83 -2.44
CA LYS A 77 -17.32 -35.35 -3.80
C LYS A 77 -18.66 -35.42 -4.53
N VAL A 78 -18.77 -34.81 -5.72
CA VAL A 78 -19.26 -35.43 -6.98
C VAL A 78 -18.66 -34.63 -8.15
N ARG A 79 -18.23 -35.35 -9.19
CA ARG A 79 -17.57 -34.88 -10.42
C ARG A 79 -18.59 -34.24 -11.37
N ASP A 80 -18.27 -33.06 -11.89
CA ASP A 80 -18.94 -32.43 -13.03
C ASP A 80 -17.89 -32.27 -14.14
N GLU A 81 -18.24 -32.67 -15.38
CA GLU A 81 -17.37 -32.62 -16.55
C GLU A 81 -16.88 -31.20 -16.88
N LYS A 82 -17.58 -30.16 -16.39
CA LYS A 82 -17.13 -28.77 -16.49
C LYS A 82 -15.84 -28.47 -15.72
N VAL A 83 -15.60 -29.14 -14.59
CA VAL A 83 -14.42 -28.89 -13.74
C VAL A 83 -13.15 -29.50 -14.35
N SER A 84 -13.26 -30.63 -15.05
CA SER A 84 -12.12 -31.24 -15.76
C SER A 84 -11.61 -30.40 -16.94
N ARG A 85 -12.49 -29.59 -17.57
CA ARG A 85 -12.06 -28.60 -18.59
C ARG A 85 -11.35 -27.40 -17.97
N ALA A 86 -11.83 -26.92 -16.82
CA ALA A 86 -11.22 -25.79 -16.12
C ALA A 86 -9.84 -26.11 -15.50
N LEU A 87 -9.54 -27.40 -15.26
CA LEU A 87 -8.28 -27.88 -14.68
C LEU A 87 -7.21 -28.31 -15.70
N GLY A 88 -7.41 -28.05 -17.00
CA GLY A 88 -6.32 -28.16 -18.00
C GLY A 88 -5.82 -29.58 -18.31
N LEU A 89 -6.63 -30.63 -18.09
CA LEU A 89 -6.26 -32.02 -18.46
C LEU A 89 -6.42 -32.33 -19.96
N VAL A 90 -6.70 -31.33 -20.79
CA VAL A 90 -6.53 -31.35 -22.25
C VAL A 90 -5.34 -30.46 -22.55
N LYS A 91 -4.32 -31.02 -23.22
CA LYS A 91 -3.06 -30.33 -23.53
C LYS A 91 -3.33 -29.08 -24.38
N GLU A 92 -3.20 -27.92 -23.75
CA GLU A 92 -2.95 -26.64 -24.42
C GLU A 92 -1.45 -26.30 -24.43
N PRO A 93 -0.99 -25.40 -25.32
CA PRO A 93 0.43 -25.14 -25.56
C PRO A 93 1.15 -24.67 -24.30
N ASP A 94 2.43 -25.00 -24.18
CA ASP A 94 3.26 -24.69 -23.01
C ASP A 94 3.43 -23.17 -22.82
N TRP A 95 2.72 -22.62 -21.83
CA TRP A 95 2.77 -21.21 -21.42
C TRP A 95 3.91 -20.90 -20.43
N SER A 96 4.81 -21.85 -20.15
CA SER A 96 5.89 -21.68 -19.17
C SER A 96 7.20 -21.14 -19.75
N SER A 97 7.26 -20.84 -21.06
CA SER A 97 8.42 -20.16 -21.64
C SER A 97 8.22 -18.64 -21.63
N ASP A 98 9.20 -17.94 -21.02
CA ASP A 98 9.24 -16.48 -20.87
C ASP A 98 8.93 -15.72 -22.17
N GLU A 99 9.27 -16.26 -23.34
CA GLU A 99 9.08 -15.60 -24.64
C GLU A 99 7.61 -15.37 -25.04
N ASN A 100 6.67 -16.23 -24.61
CA ASN A 100 5.27 -16.12 -25.03
C ASN A 100 4.46 -15.16 -24.16
N TYR A 101 4.83 -15.00 -22.89
CA TYR A 101 4.21 -14.01 -22.00
C TYR A 101 4.55 -12.57 -22.42
N PHE A 102 5.80 -12.30 -22.83
CA PHE A 102 6.20 -10.95 -23.24
C PHE A 102 5.68 -10.51 -24.62
N ARG A 103 5.44 -11.45 -25.55
CA ARG A 103 4.92 -11.14 -26.90
C ARG A 103 3.47 -10.66 -26.93
N SER A 104 2.64 -11.09 -25.99
CA SER A 104 1.26 -10.58 -25.89
C SER A 104 1.20 -9.15 -25.32
N TRP A 105 2.27 -8.70 -24.65
CA TRP A 105 2.37 -7.36 -24.05
C TRP A 105 2.91 -6.29 -25.02
N SER A 106 3.71 -6.66 -26.03
CA SER A 106 4.33 -5.72 -26.97
C SER A 106 3.37 -5.14 -28.03
N GLY A 107 2.13 -5.61 -28.10
CA GLY A 107 1.13 -5.11 -29.08
C GLY A 107 1.42 -5.48 -30.54
N GLU A 108 2.39 -6.35 -30.81
CA GLU A 108 2.64 -6.84 -32.17
C GLU A 108 1.66 -7.94 -32.53
N ASN A 109 0.46 -7.54 -32.95
CA ASN A 109 -0.48 -8.41 -33.64
C ASN A 109 -0.28 -8.25 -35.16
N PRO A 110 0.24 -9.25 -35.90
CA PRO A 110 0.52 -9.12 -37.34
C PRO A 110 -0.73 -8.81 -38.19
N ALA A 111 -1.92 -9.00 -37.62
CA ALA A 111 -3.21 -8.80 -38.28
C ALA A 111 -3.77 -7.37 -38.23
N GLU A 112 -3.25 -6.48 -37.37
CA GLU A 112 -3.77 -5.10 -37.22
C GLU A 112 -2.96 -4.04 -37.97
N SER A 113 -1.83 -4.43 -38.58
CA SER A 113 -0.93 -3.52 -39.34
C SER A 113 -1.48 -3.00 -40.67
N ARG A 114 -2.78 -3.14 -40.98
CA ARG A 114 -3.34 -2.80 -42.29
C ARG A 114 -4.59 -1.92 -42.32
N ARG A 115 -5.04 -1.32 -41.20
CA ARG A 115 -6.21 -0.43 -41.25
C ARG A 115 -6.10 0.78 -40.32
N SER A 116 -5.28 1.77 -40.71
CA SER A 116 -5.61 3.19 -40.54
C SER A 116 -4.62 4.08 -41.32
N SER A 117 -4.81 4.22 -42.62
CA SER A 117 -4.26 5.36 -43.36
C SER A 117 -5.39 6.36 -43.61
N SER A 118 -5.58 7.29 -42.67
CA SER A 118 -6.33 8.51 -42.95
C SER A 118 -5.31 9.67 -42.97
N PRO A 119 -5.05 10.28 -44.13
CA PRO A 119 -4.04 11.32 -44.25
C PRO A 119 -4.66 12.67 -43.90
N LEU A 120 -4.62 13.05 -42.63
CA LEU A 120 -4.92 14.42 -42.23
C LEU A 120 -3.93 14.91 -41.16
N ARG A 121 -3.20 15.96 -41.56
CA ARG A 121 -2.41 16.92 -40.78
C ARG A 121 -0.94 16.57 -40.49
N GLU A 122 -0.13 16.69 -41.55
CA GLU A 122 1.21 17.26 -41.41
C GLU A 122 1.08 18.78 -41.18
N ALA A 123 1.02 19.19 -39.92
CA ALA A 123 1.20 20.58 -39.54
C ALA A 123 2.21 20.62 -38.38
N GLY A 124 3.47 20.93 -38.72
CA GLY A 124 4.52 21.41 -37.83
C GLY A 124 4.68 20.67 -36.49
N ALA A 125 5.30 19.48 -36.51
CA ALA A 125 5.75 18.82 -35.30
C ALA A 125 6.96 19.57 -34.70
N GLN A 126 6.69 20.68 -34.00
CA GLN A 126 7.61 21.16 -32.96
C GLN A 126 7.84 19.98 -32.01
N LYS A 127 9.10 19.54 -31.86
CA LYS A 127 9.48 18.48 -30.91
C LYS A 127 8.88 18.83 -29.55
N ARG A 128 7.81 18.13 -29.14
CA ARG A 128 7.19 18.32 -27.83
C ARG A 128 8.26 18.06 -26.78
N ARG A 129 8.43 19.01 -25.85
CA ARG A 129 9.36 18.86 -24.72
C ARG A 129 8.79 17.77 -23.82
N VAL A 130 9.48 16.65 -23.72
CA VAL A 130 9.19 15.60 -22.73
C VAL A 130 9.98 15.94 -21.48
N ALA A 131 9.29 16.15 -20.37
CA ALA A 131 9.91 16.34 -19.06
C ALA A 131 10.25 14.98 -18.45
N ASP A 132 11.36 14.92 -17.70
CA ASP A 132 11.67 13.77 -16.88
C ASP A 132 10.68 13.70 -15.69
N TYR A 133 10.22 12.49 -15.39
CA TYR A 133 9.19 12.23 -14.39
C TYR A 133 9.44 10.91 -13.67
N ALA A 134 9.14 10.86 -12.38
CA ALA A 134 9.15 9.67 -11.56
C ALA A 134 7.79 9.49 -10.86
N PRO A 135 7.07 8.38 -11.05
CA PRO A 135 5.86 8.09 -10.29
C PRO A 135 6.22 7.75 -8.84
N LEU A 136 5.68 8.52 -7.89
CA LEU A 136 6.04 8.43 -6.47
C LEU A 136 5.00 7.68 -5.61
N HIS A 137 3.92 7.18 -6.20
CA HIS A 137 2.83 6.49 -5.49
C HIS A 137 2.28 5.31 -6.31
N LEU A 138 3.12 4.31 -6.55
CA LEU A 138 2.69 3.07 -7.21
C LEU A 138 2.18 2.06 -6.19
N TYR A 139 1.05 1.42 -6.50
CA TYR A 139 0.65 0.18 -5.86
C TYR A 139 1.07 -1.02 -6.72
N SER A 140 1.44 -2.10 -6.05
CA SER A 140 1.62 -3.42 -6.63
C SER A 140 0.50 -4.37 -6.20
N GLY A 141 0.56 -5.63 -6.64
CA GLY A 141 -0.33 -6.70 -6.21
C GLY A 141 -0.32 -6.95 -4.70
N TYR A 142 0.67 -6.44 -3.96
CA TYR A 142 0.67 -6.46 -2.50
C TYR A 142 -0.20 -5.37 -1.86
N ALA A 143 -0.66 -4.38 -2.63
CA ALA A 143 -1.84 -3.59 -2.28
C ALA A 143 -3.10 -4.43 -2.55
N PHE A 144 -3.33 -5.40 -1.65
CA PHE A 144 -4.38 -6.39 -1.81
C PHE A 144 -5.74 -5.74 -2.12
N GLY A 145 -6.38 -6.25 -3.17
CA GLY A 145 -7.69 -5.77 -3.59
C GLY A 145 -7.70 -4.41 -4.30
N ARG A 146 -6.53 -3.82 -4.60
CA ARG A 146 -6.45 -2.44 -5.12
C ARG A 146 -5.70 -2.30 -6.44
N SER A 147 -4.66 -3.09 -6.68
CA SER A 147 -3.80 -2.96 -7.86
C SER A 147 -3.64 -4.26 -8.63
N THR A 148 -3.54 -4.13 -9.96
CA THR A 148 -3.35 -5.23 -10.90
C THR A 148 -1.88 -5.42 -11.33
N MET A 149 -0.94 -4.59 -10.86
CA MET A 149 0.45 -4.61 -11.31
C MET A 149 1.31 -5.47 -10.38
N LEU A 150 2.10 -6.40 -10.89
CA LEU A 150 3.04 -7.15 -10.04
C LEU A 150 4.29 -6.31 -9.75
N ALA A 151 4.83 -6.38 -8.53
CA ALA A 151 5.95 -5.50 -8.16
C ALA A 151 7.23 -5.84 -8.95
N GLU A 152 7.39 -7.10 -9.37
CA GLU A 152 8.44 -7.53 -10.31
C GLU A 152 8.22 -7.05 -11.76
N GLU A 153 6.99 -6.74 -12.18
CA GLU A 153 6.69 -6.31 -13.56
C GLU A 153 6.80 -4.79 -13.74
N ILE A 154 6.42 -4.03 -12.69
CA ILE A 154 6.42 -2.57 -12.68
C ILE A 154 7.71 -1.96 -13.29
N PRO A 155 8.93 -2.41 -12.93
CA PRO A 155 10.14 -1.80 -13.48
C PRO A 155 10.31 -1.95 -15.00
N SER A 156 9.77 -3.02 -15.59
CA SER A 156 9.78 -3.20 -17.05
C SER A 156 8.85 -2.19 -17.73
N LEU A 157 7.69 -1.92 -17.12
CA LEU A 157 6.74 -0.91 -17.59
C LEU A 157 7.30 0.51 -17.46
N LEU A 158 8.02 0.78 -16.35
CA LEU A 158 8.69 2.06 -16.14
C LEU A 158 9.75 2.32 -17.20
N ALA A 159 10.60 1.33 -17.47
CA ALA A 159 11.63 1.43 -18.51
C ALA A 159 11.03 1.65 -19.90
N ALA A 160 9.96 0.93 -20.24
CA ALA A 160 9.23 1.12 -21.50
C ALA A 160 8.58 2.52 -21.61
N GLY A 161 8.12 3.07 -20.49
CA GLY A 161 7.54 4.41 -20.39
C GLY A 161 8.55 5.56 -20.31
N GLY A 162 9.85 5.28 -20.39
CA GLY A 162 10.92 6.28 -20.35
C GLY A 162 11.21 6.84 -18.95
N MET A 163 10.79 6.16 -17.89
CA MET A 163 10.98 6.59 -16.49
C MET A 163 12.22 5.96 -15.89
N ARG A 164 13.03 6.78 -15.20
CA ARG A 164 14.33 6.37 -14.64
C ARG A 164 14.32 6.13 -13.13
N ALA A 165 13.22 6.46 -12.46
CA ALA A 165 13.02 6.23 -11.04
C ALA A 165 11.53 6.08 -10.73
N ALA A 166 11.20 5.38 -9.66
CA ALA A 166 9.82 5.27 -9.18
C ALA A 166 9.75 4.80 -7.73
N ALA A 167 8.65 5.12 -7.05
CA ALA A 167 8.38 4.65 -5.70
C ALA A 167 7.24 3.63 -5.64
N LEU A 168 7.52 2.49 -5.01
CA LEU A 168 6.51 1.53 -4.62
C LEU A 168 6.01 1.88 -3.20
N ALA A 169 4.70 2.06 -3.03
CA ALA A 169 4.09 2.59 -1.81
C ALA A 169 2.80 1.86 -1.41
N ASP A 170 2.85 0.53 -1.35
CA ASP A 170 1.69 -0.29 -0.98
C ASP A 170 1.09 0.10 0.40
N PRO A 171 -0.24 -0.02 0.60
CA PRO A 171 -0.88 0.29 1.88
C PRO A 171 -0.37 -0.60 3.01
N PHE A 172 0.23 0.02 4.01
CA PHE A 172 0.79 -0.65 5.20
C PHE A 172 1.68 -1.87 4.89
N SER A 173 2.39 -1.86 3.76
CA SER A 173 3.13 -3.03 3.28
C SER A 173 4.46 -2.64 2.63
N LEU A 174 5.48 -3.45 2.91
CA LEU A 174 6.79 -3.41 2.26
C LEU A 174 7.12 -4.75 1.56
N VAL A 175 6.11 -5.62 1.38
CA VAL A 175 6.32 -7.01 0.92
C VAL A 175 6.95 -7.04 -0.47
N GLY A 176 6.45 -6.22 -1.40
CA GLY A 176 6.98 -6.12 -2.76
C GLY A 176 8.30 -5.36 -2.90
N ALA A 177 8.83 -4.76 -1.83
CA ALA A 177 9.98 -3.85 -1.93
C ALA A 177 11.25 -4.55 -2.46
N VAL A 178 11.48 -5.81 -2.07
CA VAL A 178 12.71 -6.55 -2.44
C VAL A 178 12.69 -6.95 -3.92
N GLU A 179 11.59 -7.50 -4.42
CA GLU A 179 11.45 -7.88 -5.84
C GLU A 179 11.48 -6.65 -6.74
N PHE A 180 10.76 -5.58 -6.37
CA PHE A 180 10.75 -4.31 -7.07
C PHE A 180 12.16 -3.71 -7.17
N ALA A 181 12.87 -3.58 -6.04
CA ALA A 181 14.21 -2.99 -6.03
C ALA A 181 15.23 -3.83 -6.82
N LYS A 182 15.16 -5.16 -6.75
CA LYS A 182 16.03 -6.05 -7.53
C LYS A 182 15.80 -5.88 -9.03
N ARG A 183 14.54 -5.85 -9.46
CA ARG A 183 14.20 -5.69 -10.87
C ARG A 183 14.54 -4.29 -11.38
N CYS A 184 14.27 -3.24 -10.59
CA CYS A 184 14.69 -1.86 -10.86
C CYS A 184 16.20 -1.79 -11.14
N LYS A 185 17.02 -2.37 -10.25
CA LYS A 185 18.48 -2.41 -10.42
C LYS A 185 18.91 -3.11 -11.70
N ALA A 186 18.23 -4.19 -12.10
CA ALA A 186 18.54 -4.93 -13.34
C ALA A 186 18.22 -4.10 -14.61
N LEU A 187 17.27 -3.18 -14.53
CA LEU A 187 16.82 -2.35 -15.66
C LEU A 187 17.35 -0.91 -15.62
N GLY A 188 18.20 -0.57 -14.65
CA GLY A 188 18.74 0.79 -14.52
C GLY A 188 17.70 1.83 -14.07
N VAL A 189 16.62 1.39 -13.42
CA VAL A 189 15.61 2.25 -12.78
C VAL A 189 15.98 2.40 -11.31
N GLN A 190 15.98 3.62 -10.76
CA GLN A 190 16.21 3.85 -9.33
C GLN A 190 14.95 3.50 -8.53
N PRO A 191 15.02 2.53 -7.59
CA PRO A 191 13.89 2.20 -6.75
C PRO A 191 13.81 3.14 -5.54
N LEU A 192 12.62 3.66 -5.27
CA LEU A 192 12.26 4.29 -4.01
C LEU A 192 11.34 3.33 -3.25
N VAL A 193 11.65 3.05 -1.99
CA VAL A 193 10.88 2.12 -1.16
C VAL A 193 10.02 2.93 -0.19
N GLY A 194 8.71 2.71 -0.22
CA GLY A 194 7.78 3.40 0.65
C GLY A 194 6.55 2.57 0.99
N ALA A 195 5.62 3.21 1.68
CA ALA A 195 4.30 2.67 1.99
C ALA A 195 3.30 3.80 2.18
N SER A 196 2.02 3.53 1.92
CA SER A 196 0.95 4.45 2.30
C SER A 196 0.38 4.06 3.67
N VAL A 197 0.12 5.06 4.52
CA VAL A 197 -0.40 4.87 5.89
C VAL A 197 -1.69 5.66 6.06
N GLU A 198 -2.74 4.97 6.49
CA GLU A 198 -4.06 5.56 6.73
C GLU A 198 -4.17 6.15 8.13
N MET A 199 -4.73 7.36 8.21
CA MET A 199 -4.90 8.10 9.46
C MET A 199 -6.31 7.88 10.04
N PRO A 200 -6.49 7.91 11.38
CA PRO A 200 -7.80 7.83 12.02
C PRO A 200 -8.80 8.93 11.59
N CYS A 201 -8.31 10.13 11.23
CA CYS A 201 -9.14 11.19 10.63
C CYS A 201 -9.59 10.86 9.19
N GLY A 202 -9.18 9.70 8.69
CA GLY A 202 -9.28 9.24 7.33
C GLY A 202 -8.27 9.89 6.41
N GLY A 203 -8.05 9.22 5.30
CA GLY A 203 -7.07 9.59 4.30
C GLY A 203 -5.68 9.01 4.57
N LYS A 204 -4.80 9.08 3.56
CA LYS A 204 -3.51 8.39 3.58
C LYS A 204 -2.37 9.36 3.33
N TYR A 205 -1.26 9.17 4.03
CA TYR A 205 0.02 9.75 3.66
C TYR A 205 0.89 8.71 2.96
N VAL A 206 1.78 9.16 2.07
CA VAL A 206 2.79 8.29 1.46
C VAL A 206 4.14 8.60 2.10
N LEU A 207 4.77 7.57 2.67
CA LEU A 207 6.07 7.69 3.33
C LEU A 207 7.12 6.94 2.52
N LEU A 208 8.20 7.63 2.15
CA LEU A 208 9.32 7.07 1.39
C LEU A 208 10.56 7.02 2.27
N ALA A 209 11.27 5.90 2.26
CA ALA A 209 12.53 5.74 2.94
C ALA A 209 13.64 6.48 2.18
N ARG A 210 14.20 7.54 2.79
CA ARG A 210 15.32 8.29 2.20
C ARG A 210 16.65 7.55 2.32
N SER A 211 16.78 6.70 3.34
CA SER A 211 18.01 6.01 3.71
C SER A 211 17.72 4.66 4.37
N LYS A 212 18.77 3.89 4.69
CA LYS A 212 18.64 2.65 5.48
C LYS A 212 18.01 2.88 6.86
N GLU A 213 18.28 4.02 7.50
CA GLU A 213 17.61 4.42 8.74
C GLU A 213 16.12 4.71 8.51
N GLY A 214 15.80 5.40 7.41
CA GLY A 214 14.43 5.61 6.96
C GLY A 214 13.67 4.31 6.77
N TYR A 215 14.26 3.34 6.08
CA TYR A 215 13.66 2.01 5.91
C TYR A 215 13.39 1.32 7.26
N GLY A 216 14.33 1.43 8.20
CA GLY A 216 14.15 0.93 9.57
C GLY A 216 12.97 1.58 10.29
N SER A 217 12.87 2.92 10.24
CA SER A 217 11.78 3.67 10.85
C SER A 217 10.43 3.33 10.22
N LEU A 218 10.37 3.24 8.88
CA LEU A 218 9.16 2.84 8.16
C LEU A 218 8.74 1.41 8.54
N SER A 219 9.67 0.46 8.57
CA SER A 219 9.38 -0.93 8.95
C SER A 219 8.83 -1.03 10.38
N GLN A 220 9.39 -0.27 11.33
CA GLN A 220 8.92 -0.23 12.72
C GLN A 220 7.53 0.41 12.82
N LEU A 221 7.30 1.52 12.12
CA LEU A 221 6.01 2.18 12.04
C LEU A 221 4.91 1.22 11.56
N LEU A 222 5.15 0.53 10.44
CA LEU A 222 4.17 -0.40 9.87
C LEU A 222 3.91 -1.59 10.80
N THR A 223 4.96 -2.13 11.41
CA THR A 223 4.83 -3.21 12.39
C THR A 223 4.00 -2.77 13.58
N GLU A 224 4.22 -1.56 14.08
CA GLU A 224 3.45 -1.01 15.18
C GLU A 224 1.98 -0.81 14.83
N CYS A 225 1.68 -0.36 13.60
CA CYS A 225 0.31 -0.23 13.11
C CYS A 225 -0.39 -1.60 13.03
N HIS A 226 0.30 -2.65 12.57
CA HIS A 226 -0.26 -4.00 12.48
C HIS A 226 -0.43 -4.69 13.85
N LEU A 227 0.46 -4.42 14.81
CA LEU A 227 0.42 -5.08 16.12
C LEU A 227 -0.59 -4.46 17.09
N ASN A 228 -0.91 -3.17 16.94
CA ASN A 228 -1.73 -2.43 17.90
C ASN A 228 -3.13 -2.08 17.38
N GLU A 229 -3.45 -2.45 16.15
CA GLU A 229 -4.77 -2.25 15.55
C GLU A 229 -5.36 -3.61 15.14
N PRO A 230 -6.68 -3.70 14.89
CA PRO A 230 -7.26 -4.94 14.39
C PRO A 230 -6.58 -5.38 13.09
N ARG A 231 -6.38 -6.70 12.96
CA ARG A 231 -5.61 -7.33 11.87
C ARG A 231 -5.92 -6.83 10.46
N GLN A 232 -7.19 -6.52 10.17
CA GLN A 232 -7.64 -6.09 8.84
C GLN A 232 -7.66 -4.56 8.65
N TYR A 233 -7.45 -3.80 9.72
CA TYR A 233 -7.66 -2.35 9.74
C TYR A 233 -6.49 -1.64 10.45
N PRO A 234 -5.25 -1.78 9.95
CA PRO A 234 -4.13 -1.01 10.48
C PRO A 234 -4.40 0.48 10.28
N LEU A 235 -4.07 1.27 11.30
CA LEU A 235 -4.19 2.73 11.31
C LEU A 235 -2.91 3.33 11.87
N CYS A 236 -2.57 4.53 11.42
CA CYS A 236 -1.39 5.26 11.83
C CYS A 236 -1.80 6.53 12.59
N THR A 237 -1.31 6.70 13.82
CA THR A 237 -1.56 7.92 14.60
C THR A 237 -0.41 8.90 14.43
N TYR A 238 -0.64 10.19 14.66
CA TYR A 238 0.44 11.19 14.65
C TYR A 238 1.55 10.91 15.68
N ASP A 239 1.21 10.27 16.80
CA ASP A 239 2.19 9.81 17.78
C ASP A 239 3.12 8.73 17.19
N ARG A 240 2.55 7.75 16.47
CA ARG A 240 3.33 6.74 15.76
C ARG A 240 4.20 7.38 14.67
N LEU A 241 3.67 8.32 13.90
CA LEU A 241 4.45 9.08 12.91
C LEU A 241 5.64 9.79 13.57
N ALA A 242 5.40 10.51 14.68
CA ALA A 242 6.44 11.25 15.41
C ALA A 242 7.57 10.34 15.91
N ARG A 243 7.24 9.17 16.44
CA ARG A 243 8.25 8.21 16.95
C ARG A 243 9.12 7.61 15.84
N HIS A 244 8.61 7.56 14.61
CA HIS A 244 9.24 6.88 13.47
C HIS A 244 9.47 7.80 12.25
N ALA A 245 9.59 9.12 12.45
CA ALA A 245 9.73 10.08 11.34
C ALA A 245 11.13 10.11 10.70
N ARG A 246 12.16 9.63 11.40
CA ARG A 246 13.57 9.77 11.00
C ARG A 246 13.86 9.09 9.67
N GLY A 247 14.60 9.80 8.80
CA GLY A 247 15.02 9.27 7.52
C GLY A 247 13.89 9.11 6.50
N LEU A 248 12.70 9.68 6.73
CA LEU A 248 11.56 9.59 5.80
C LEU A 248 11.33 10.88 5.02
N VAL A 249 10.72 10.73 3.85
CA VAL A 249 10.05 11.77 3.07
C VAL A 249 8.55 11.50 3.10
N CYS A 250 7.73 12.54 3.21
CA CYS A 250 6.27 12.46 3.27
C CYS A 250 5.65 13.16 2.06
N LEU A 251 4.75 12.46 1.36
CA LEU A 251 3.84 13.04 0.38
C LEU A 251 2.43 13.13 0.98
N THR A 252 1.66 14.16 0.62
CA THR A 252 0.33 14.40 1.21
C THR A 252 -0.71 13.33 0.88
N GLY A 253 -0.48 12.48 -0.13
CA GLY A 253 -1.33 11.34 -0.49
C GLY A 253 -2.35 11.61 -1.60
N GLY A 254 -2.30 12.78 -2.24
CA GLY A 254 -3.18 13.19 -3.34
C GLY A 254 -4.66 13.22 -2.95
N ASP A 255 -5.56 12.91 -3.88
CA ASP A 255 -7.03 13.03 -3.74
C ASP A 255 -7.62 12.37 -2.47
N GLY A 256 -6.92 11.38 -1.90
CA GLY A 256 -7.30 10.71 -0.65
C GLY A 256 -6.57 11.21 0.61
N GLY A 257 -5.69 12.20 0.52
CA GLY A 257 -4.83 12.71 1.58
C GLY A 257 -5.55 13.56 2.62
N PRO A 258 -5.14 13.55 3.90
CA PRO A 258 -5.76 14.40 4.92
C PRO A 258 -5.76 15.90 4.58
N VAL A 259 -4.70 16.42 3.94
CA VAL A 259 -4.61 17.84 3.53
C VAL A 259 -5.62 18.14 2.41
N ASP A 260 -5.61 17.33 1.35
CA ASP A 260 -6.49 17.43 0.19
C ASP A 260 -7.97 17.39 0.61
N ARG A 261 -8.32 16.50 1.53
CA ARG A 261 -9.68 16.38 2.08
C ARG A 261 -10.14 17.65 2.80
N LEU A 262 -9.26 18.26 3.60
CA LEU A 262 -9.57 19.52 4.28
C LEU A 262 -9.74 20.67 3.28
N VAL A 263 -8.94 20.70 2.21
CA VAL A 263 -9.06 21.67 1.12
C VAL A 263 -10.38 21.50 0.36
N ILE A 264 -10.77 20.27 0.02
CA ILE A 264 -12.06 19.95 -0.62
C ILE A 264 -13.23 20.43 0.26
N GLN A 265 -13.13 20.24 1.58
CA GLN A 265 -14.10 20.73 2.56
C GLN A 265 -14.05 22.24 2.82
N LYS A 266 -13.16 22.98 2.13
CA LYS A 266 -12.95 24.43 2.32
C LYS A 266 -12.50 24.81 3.74
N ARG A 267 -11.88 23.87 4.46
CA ARG A 267 -11.32 24.05 5.81
C ARG A 267 -9.84 24.44 5.73
N TYR A 268 -9.57 25.60 5.15
CA TYR A 268 -8.20 26.02 4.80
C TYR A 268 -7.28 26.20 6.01
N ASP A 269 -7.78 26.72 7.14
CA ASP A 269 -6.98 26.83 8.36
C ASP A 269 -6.58 25.47 8.93
N ASP A 270 -7.48 24.48 8.82
CA ASP A 270 -7.17 23.11 9.22
C ASP A 270 -6.15 22.47 8.27
N ALA A 271 -6.30 22.66 6.96
CA ALA A 271 -5.32 22.19 5.98
C ALA A 271 -3.92 22.78 6.23
N ARG A 272 -3.86 24.07 6.57
CA ARG A 272 -2.60 24.74 6.96
C ARG A 272 -2.00 24.12 8.22
N ARG A 273 -2.80 23.89 9.26
CA ARG A 273 -2.35 23.23 10.49
C ARG A 273 -1.87 21.80 10.24
N GLU A 274 -2.54 21.08 9.35
CA GLU A 274 -2.16 19.72 8.98
C GLU A 274 -0.82 19.70 8.24
N LEU A 275 -0.63 20.55 7.24
CA LEU A 275 0.63 20.66 6.53
C LEU A 275 1.77 21.15 7.44
N ALA A 276 1.50 22.10 8.35
CA ALA A 276 2.46 22.53 9.37
C ALA A 276 2.92 21.37 10.26
N ARG A 277 1.99 20.50 10.69
CA ARG A 277 2.32 19.32 11.48
C ARG A 277 3.26 18.38 10.72
N LEU A 278 3.03 18.14 9.43
CA LEU A 278 3.93 17.33 8.60
C LEU A 278 5.32 17.96 8.50
N ILE A 279 5.39 19.28 8.33
CA ILE A 279 6.65 20.03 8.30
C ILE A 279 7.41 19.87 9.62
N ASP A 280 6.72 19.94 10.77
CA ASP A 280 7.34 19.75 12.08
C ASP A 280 7.89 18.32 12.27
N LEU A 281 7.21 17.32 11.71
CA LEU A 281 7.60 15.91 11.82
C LEU A 281 8.78 15.54 10.92
N TYR A 282 8.74 15.94 9.66
CA TYR A 282 9.68 15.47 8.64
C TYR A 282 10.71 16.52 8.24
N GLY A 283 10.48 17.79 8.58
CA GLY A 283 11.21 18.94 8.06
C GLY A 283 10.66 19.37 6.70
N ARG A 284 10.62 20.68 6.45
CA ARG A 284 10.02 21.29 5.25
C ARG A 284 10.53 20.69 3.94
N ASP A 285 11.84 20.43 3.85
CA ASP A 285 12.47 19.88 2.65
C ASP A 285 12.14 18.40 2.37
N ASN A 286 11.45 17.73 3.29
CA ASN A 286 11.06 16.32 3.19
C ASN A 286 9.53 16.14 3.18
N VAL A 287 8.77 17.23 2.98
CA VAL A 287 7.33 17.19 2.77
C VAL A 287 7.04 17.69 1.37
N PHE A 288 6.13 17.02 0.67
CA PHE A 288 5.74 17.39 -0.69
C PHE A 288 4.22 17.30 -0.82
N VAL A 289 3.63 18.31 -1.46
CA VAL A 289 2.19 18.35 -1.74
C VAL A 289 1.94 17.69 -3.09
N GLU A 290 1.16 16.61 -3.11
CA GLU A 290 0.83 15.93 -4.36
C GLU A 290 -0.29 16.65 -5.11
N ILE A 291 -0.09 16.85 -6.41
CA ILE A 291 -1.07 17.42 -7.33
C ILE A 291 -1.48 16.32 -8.32
N GLU A 292 -2.71 15.82 -8.20
CA GLU A 292 -3.27 14.74 -9.02
C GLU A 292 -4.18 15.31 -10.12
N ARG A 293 -4.06 14.78 -11.34
CA ARG A 293 -4.95 15.11 -12.47
C ARG A 293 -5.59 13.84 -13.02
N SER A 294 -6.55 13.29 -12.29
CA SER A 294 -7.34 12.11 -12.71
C SER A 294 -8.77 12.48 -13.16
N PHE A 295 -8.96 13.73 -13.59
CA PHE A 295 -10.20 14.26 -14.19
C PHE A 295 -11.46 14.09 -13.31
N LEU A 296 -11.30 14.10 -11.99
CA LEU A 296 -12.44 14.14 -11.08
C LEU A 296 -13.02 15.56 -11.00
N PRO A 297 -14.35 15.73 -10.80
CA PRO A 297 -15.00 17.04 -10.89
C PRO A 297 -14.43 18.12 -9.95
N TRP A 298 -13.95 17.74 -8.78
CA TRP A 298 -13.41 18.66 -7.77
C TRP A 298 -11.90 18.93 -7.89
N GLN A 299 -11.17 18.12 -8.66
CA GLN A 299 -9.70 18.15 -8.64
C GLN A 299 -9.11 19.45 -9.12
N ARG A 300 -9.71 20.10 -10.13
CA ARG A 300 -9.18 21.37 -10.62
C ARG A 300 -9.16 22.44 -9.52
N ALA A 301 -10.29 22.65 -8.85
CA ALA A 301 -10.39 23.62 -7.76
C ALA A 301 -9.52 23.22 -6.56
N CYS A 302 -9.49 21.92 -6.22
CA CYS A 302 -8.63 21.41 -5.15
C CYS A 302 -7.14 21.67 -5.44
N ASN A 303 -6.67 21.37 -6.65
CA ASN A 303 -5.28 21.57 -7.07
C ASN A 303 -4.88 23.04 -7.04
N GLU A 304 -5.75 23.95 -7.50
CA GLU A 304 -5.50 25.39 -7.42
C GLU A 304 -5.34 25.87 -5.97
N ASP A 305 -6.18 25.37 -5.06
CA ASP A 305 -6.11 25.67 -3.62
C ASP A 305 -4.86 25.03 -2.96
N LEU A 306 -4.51 23.80 -3.33
CA LEU A 306 -3.31 23.10 -2.84
C LEU A 306 -2.02 23.77 -3.29
N LEU A 307 -1.96 24.26 -4.52
CA LEU A 307 -0.80 25.01 -5.02
C LEU A 307 -0.60 26.31 -4.25
N GLN A 308 -1.69 27.05 -3.96
CA GLN A 308 -1.63 28.25 -3.12
C GLN A 308 -1.19 27.92 -1.69
N LEU A 309 -1.68 26.82 -1.11
CA LEU A 309 -1.26 26.36 0.21
C LEU A 309 0.22 25.97 0.23
N ALA A 310 0.69 25.26 -0.80
CA ALA A 310 2.09 24.87 -0.93
C ALA A 310 3.01 26.09 -1.04
N GLU A 311 2.62 27.10 -1.82
CA GLU A 311 3.34 28.37 -1.93
C GLU A 311 3.39 29.11 -0.58
N LEU A 312 2.25 29.26 0.09
CA LEU A 312 2.14 29.91 1.40
C LEU A 312 3.04 29.24 2.46
N MET A 313 3.08 27.91 2.45
CA MET A 313 3.84 27.11 3.42
C MET A 313 5.28 26.82 2.98
N GLN A 314 5.66 27.31 1.79
CA GLN A 314 6.97 27.11 1.16
C GLN A 314 7.35 25.62 1.02
N VAL A 315 6.36 24.79 0.69
CA VAL A 315 6.54 23.35 0.43
C VAL A 315 6.52 23.13 -1.08
N VAL A 316 7.31 22.17 -1.57
CA VAL A 316 7.41 21.87 -2.99
C VAL A 316 6.20 21.02 -3.42
N PRO A 317 5.37 21.47 -4.37
CA PRO A 317 4.34 20.63 -4.97
C PRO A 317 4.94 19.70 -6.03
N VAL A 318 4.42 18.48 -6.13
CA VAL A 318 4.87 17.45 -7.08
C VAL A 318 3.68 16.91 -7.86
N ALA A 319 3.90 16.54 -9.11
CA ALA A 319 2.90 15.77 -9.86
C ALA A 319 2.81 14.37 -9.27
N GLY A 320 1.59 13.88 -9.04
CA GLY A 320 1.43 12.59 -8.36
C GLY A 320 0.01 12.06 -8.39
N GLY A 321 -0.31 11.27 -7.37
CA GLY A 321 -1.51 10.47 -7.30
C GLY A 321 -1.24 8.98 -7.47
N VAL A 322 -2.13 8.19 -6.90
CA VAL A 322 -1.97 6.74 -6.84
C VAL A 322 -2.15 6.09 -8.20
N VAL A 323 -1.19 5.22 -8.57
CA VAL A 323 -1.26 4.39 -9.76
C VAL A 323 -1.58 2.96 -9.36
N THR A 324 -2.65 2.40 -9.94
CA THR A 324 -3.18 1.09 -9.55
C THR A 324 -3.10 0.04 -10.65
N HIS A 325 -2.95 0.44 -11.90
CA HIS A 325 -3.00 -0.47 -13.05
C HIS A 325 -2.07 0.01 -14.17
N ALA A 326 -1.64 -0.89 -15.04
CA ALA A 326 -0.62 -0.57 -16.05
C ALA A 326 -1.18 0.27 -17.21
N ARG A 327 -2.40 -0.03 -17.66
CA ARG A 327 -3.04 0.60 -18.83
C ARG A 327 -4.52 0.84 -18.55
N PRO A 328 -5.18 1.82 -19.20
CA PRO A 328 -6.59 2.14 -18.95
C PRO A 328 -7.53 0.93 -19.08
N GLU A 329 -7.23 0.01 -20.00
CA GLU A 329 -8.05 -1.19 -20.28
C GLU A 329 -8.04 -2.19 -19.11
N HIS A 330 -7.12 -2.05 -18.16
CA HIS A 330 -7.05 -2.89 -16.96
C HIS A 330 -7.96 -2.39 -15.82
N PHE A 331 -8.66 -1.27 -15.99
CA PHE A 331 -9.58 -0.74 -14.99
C PHE A 331 -10.70 -1.73 -14.60
N PRO A 332 -11.34 -2.48 -15.51
CA PRO A 332 -12.29 -3.53 -15.13
C PRO A 332 -11.69 -4.66 -14.30
N ALA A 333 -10.40 -4.98 -14.47
CA ALA A 333 -9.73 -5.95 -13.61
C ALA A 333 -9.51 -5.39 -12.20
N GLN A 334 -9.23 -4.09 -12.09
CA GLN A 334 -9.17 -3.39 -10.80
C GLN A 334 -10.53 -3.40 -10.09
N ASP A 335 -11.63 -3.22 -10.83
CA ASP A 335 -12.99 -3.36 -10.29
C ASP A 335 -13.21 -4.73 -9.62
N VAL A 336 -12.79 -5.81 -10.27
CA VAL A 336 -12.92 -7.17 -9.73
C VAL A 336 -12.11 -7.34 -8.44
N LEU A 337 -10.91 -6.76 -8.36
CA LEU A 337 -10.09 -6.81 -7.14
C LEU A 337 -10.77 -6.07 -5.99
N VAL A 338 -11.33 -4.89 -6.25
CA VAL A 338 -12.07 -4.13 -5.23
C VAL A 338 -13.33 -4.89 -4.82
N CYS A 339 -14.06 -5.51 -5.75
CA CYS A 339 -15.20 -6.37 -5.45
C CYS A 339 -14.82 -7.54 -4.53
N SER A 340 -13.67 -8.18 -4.78
CA SER A 340 -13.16 -9.27 -3.93
C SER A 340 -12.81 -8.79 -2.51
N GLN A 341 -12.26 -7.59 -2.39
CA GLN A 341 -11.86 -7.01 -1.10
C GLN A 341 -13.07 -6.56 -0.28
N THR A 342 -14.02 -5.92 -0.94
CA THR A 342 -15.21 -5.32 -0.32
C THR A 342 -16.37 -6.30 -0.18
N LEU A 343 -16.28 -7.48 -0.81
CA LEU A 343 -17.36 -8.45 -0.92
C LEU A 343 -18.64 -7.84 -1.51
N CYS A 344 -18.46 -6.95 -2.49
CA CYS A 344 -19.53 -6.24 -3.21
C CYS A 344 -19.46 -6.53 -4.71
N THR A 345 -20.58 -6.41 -5.42
CA THR A 345 -20.58 -6.36 -6.89
C THR A 345 -20.18 -4.98 -7.40
N VAL A 346 -19.82 -4.88 -8.68
CA VAL A 346 -19.46 -3.61 -9.31
C VAL A 346 -20.63 -2.63 -9.23
N GLU A 347 -21.84 -3.11 -9.51
CA GLU A 347 -23.09 -2.36 -9.47
C GLU A 347 -23.35 -1.73 -8.09
N GLU A 348 -23.05 -2.47 -7.03
CA GLU A 348 -23.19 -1.98 -5.65
C GLU A 348 -22.16 -0.90 -5.35
N LEU A 349 -20.92 -1.08 -5.79
CA LEU A 349 -19.84 -0.10 -5.60
C LEU A 349 -20.08 1.21 -6.35
N ILE A 350 -20.70 1.15 -7.54
CA ILE A 350 -21.06 2.36 -8.31
C ILE A 350 -22.40 2.96 -7.88
N GLY A 351 -22.99 2.48 -6.78
CA GLY A 351 -24.20 3.05 -6.19
C GLY A 351 -25.50 2.70 -6.91
N ARG A 352 -25.52 1.65 -7.74
CA ARG A 352 -26.79 1.13 -8.29
C ARG A 352 -27.52 0.37 -7.19
N LYS A 353 -28.76 0.80 -6.91
CA LYS A 353 -29.63 0.20 -5.88
C LYS A 353 -30.06 -1.21 -6.28
N LEU A 354 -29.23 -2.20 -6.00
CA LEU A 354 -29.61 -3.60 -6.04
C LEU A 354 -30.18 -4.03 -4.68
N LEU A 355 -31.18 -4.90 -4.69
CA LEU A 355 -31.67 -5.55 -3.48
C LEU A 355 -30.59 -6.53 -2.99
N ARG A 356 -29.89 -6.19 -1.91
CA ARG A 356 -28.94 -7.09 -1.26
C ARG A 356 -29.65 -8.26 -0.60
N HIS A 357 -29.03 -9.43 -0.69
CA HIS A 357 -29.49 -10.57 0.10
C HIS A 357 -29.17 -10.31 1.58
N PRO A 358 -30.08 -10.60 2.54
CA PRO A 358 -29.85 -10.33 3.96
C PRO A 358 -28.62 -10.99 4.59
N SER A 359 -28.06 -12.02 3.95
CA SER A 359 -26.84 -12.71 4.40
C SER A 359 -25.54 -12.12 3.83
N GLN A 360 -25.62 -11.13 2.94
CA GLN A 360 -24.43 -10.45 2.41
C GLN A 360 -23.89 -9.47 3.46
N PRO A 361 -22.56 -9.30 3.56
CA PRO A 361 -21.96 -8.30 4.44
C PRO A 361 -22.42 -6.89 4.04
N PHE A 362 -22.26 -5.90 4.92
CA PHE A 362 -22.52 -4.51 4.57
C PHE A 362 -21.51 -4.03 3.52
N ALA A 363 -21.97 -3.25 2.54
CA ALA A 363 -21.06 -2.57 1.63
C ALA A 363 -20.26 -1.57 2.45
N PRO A 364 -18.92 -1.52 2.32
CA PRO A 364 -18.18 -0.46 2.93
C PRO A 364 -18.70 0.87 2.34
N PRO A 365 -18.88 1.91 3.17
CA PRO A 365 -19.35 3.21 2.70
C PRO A 365 -18.32 3.93 1.79
N TRP A 366 -17.15 3.32 1.56
CA TRP A 366 -16.02 3.91 0.87
C TRP A 366 -15.95 3.42 -0.58
N PRO A 367 -15.85 4.32 -1.57
CA PRO A 367 -15.43 3.92 -2.90
C PRO A 367 -13.92 3.65 -2.84
N GLU A 368 -13.53 2.43 -2.44
CA GLU A 368 -12.17 1.93 -2.68
C GLU A 368 -11.87 1.85 -4.19
N ARG A 369 -12.93 1.81 -5.00
CA ARG A 369 -12.94 1.89 -6.45
C ARG A 369 -12.79 3.33 -6.92
N SER A 370 -11.88 3.57 -7.86
CA SER A 370 -11.77 4.85 -8.56
C SER A 370 -13.04 5.15 -9.36
N LEU A 371 -13.34 6.43 -9.61
CA LEU A 371 -14.52 6.80 -10.42
C LEU A 371 -14.30 6.56 -11.93
N ASN A 372 -13.06 6.57 -12.39
CA ASN A 372 -12.67 6.39 -13.78
C ASN A 372 -11.34 5.60 -13.89
N ALA A 373 -10.91 5.34 -15.13
CA ALA A 373 -9.70 4.58 -15.47
C ALA A 373 -8.40 5.42 -15.41
N GLU A 374 -8.44 6.64 -14.89
CA GLU A 374 -7.34 7.62 -15.01
C GLU A 374 -6.16 7.36 -14.06
N ARG A 375 -6.19 6.25 -13.29
CA ARG A 375 -5.12 5.83 -12.36
C ARG A 375 -4.21 4.75 -12.93
N TYR A 376 -4.01 4.79 -14.25
CA TYR A 376 -3.07 3.92 -14.95
C TYR A 376 -1.66 4.50 -14.97
N LEU A 377 -0.66 3.65 -15.25
CA LEU A 377 0.74 4.06 -15.36
C LEU A 377 0.99 4.81 -16.67
N ARG A 378 0.92 6.14 -16.60
CA ARG A 378 1.26 7.03 -17.73
C ARG A 378 2.76 7.04 -18.01
N SER A 379 3.10 7.11 -19.28
CA SER A 379 4.45 7.39 -19.77
C SER A 379 4.87 8.85 -19.48
N SER A 380 6.18 9.13 -19.55
CA SER A 380 6.70 10.50 -19.41
C SER A 380 6.10 11.47 -20.45
N ALA A 381 5.80 10.98 -21.65
CA ALA A 381 5.16 11.78 -22.71
C ALA A 381 3.71 12.15 -22.34
N GLU A 382 2.90 11.18 -21.91
CA GLU A 382 1.52 11.42 -21.47
C GLU A 382 1.47 12.35 -20.25
N MET A 383 2.38 12.17 -19.29
CA MET A 383 2.48 13.07 -18.13
C MET A 383 2.90 14.49 -18.54
N SER A 384 3.81 14.62 -19.50
CA SER A 384 4.23 15.94 -20.04
C SER A 384 3.07 16.66 -20.73
N GLU A 385 2.21 15.93 -21.43
CA GLU A 385 0.99 16.49 -22.02
C GLU A 385 -0.04 16.87 -20.96
N LEU A 386 -0.25 15.99 -19.98
CA LEU A 386 -1.20 16.20 -18.88
C LEU A 386 -0.84 17.40 -18.00
N PHE A 387 0.46 17.70 -17.84
CA PHE A 387 1.00 18.81 -17.05
C PHE A 387 1.70 19.87 -17.91
N ALA A 388 1.30 20.05 -19.17
CA ALA A 388 1.97 20.97 -20.09
C ALA A 388 2.03 22.43 -19.59
N ASP A 389 1.06 22.86 -18.79
CA ASP A 389 1.01 24.17 -18.14
C ASP A 389 1.90 24.28 -16.90
N ARG A 390 2.31 23.15 -16.30
CA ARG A 390 3.04 23.06 -15.03
C ARG A 390 4.05 21.91 -15.04
N MET A 391 4.94 21.90 -16.03
CA MET A 391 6.01 20.88 -16.16
C MET A 391 6.96 20.86 -14.96
N ASP A 392 7.08 21.98 -14.22
CA ASP A 392 7.85 22.07 -12.98
C ASP A 392 7.39 21.05 -11.92
N LEU A 393 6.09 20.68 -11.91
CA LEU A 393 5.57 19.67 -10.99
C LEU A 393 6.12 18.28 -11.30
N LEU A 394 6.38 17.96 -12.58
CA LEU A 394 7.04 16.72 -13.00
C LEU A 394 8.51 16.74 -12.59
N GLU A 395 9.22 17.83 -12.88
CA GLU A 395 10.63 18.00 -12.51
C GLU A 395 10.82 17.92 -10.98
N ASN A 396 9.86 18.43 -10.20
CA ASN A 396 9.89 18.33 -8.73
C ASN A 396 9.81 16.89 -8.23
N THR A 397 9.26 15.93 -8.99
CA THR A 397 9.31 14.51 -8.60
C THR A 397 10.74 13.99 -8.52
N LEU A 398 11.64 14.52 -9.35
CA LEU A 398 13.05 14.15 -9.32
C LEU A 398 13.76 14.72 -8.09
N ARG A 399 13.29 15.85 -7.54
CA ARG A 399 13.80 16.36 -6.26
C ARG A 399 13.52 15.40 -5.10
N VAL A 400 12.44 14.63 -5.19
CA VAL A 400 12.15 13.53 -4.24
C VAL A 400 13.12 12.37 -4.48
N VAL A 401 13.34 12.00 -5.73
CA VAL A 401 14.29 10.94 -6.12
C VAL A 401 15.72 11.24 -5.64
N GLU A 402 16.19 12.48 -5.80
CA GLU A 402 17.52 12.94 -5.37
C GLU A 402 17.71 12.86 -3.85
N ARG A 403 16.63 12.88 -3.07
CA ARG A 403 16.67 12.77 -1.60
C ARG A 403 16.71 11.33 -1.11
N CYS A 404 16.41 10.36 -1.97
CA CYS A 404 16.27 8.96 -1.61
C CYS A 404 17.43 8.12 -2.12
N ASP A 405 18.12 7.44 -1.22
CA ASP A 405 19.16 6.48 -1.55
C ASP A 405 18.59 5.36 -2.43
N SER A 406 19.36 4.92 -3.44
CA SER A 406 18.98 3.81 -4.32
C SER A 406 19.09 2.43 -3.65
N GLU A 407 19.79 2.33 -2.52
CA GLU A 407 19.99 1.09 -1.77
C GLU A 407 19.63 1.25 -0.29
N VAL A 408 18.32 1.31 -0.01
CA VAL A 408 17.80 1.38 1.38
C VAL A 408 17.53 0.02 2.02
N LEU A 409 17.46 -1.04 1.23
CA LEU A 409 17.17 -2.39 1.73
C LEU A 409 18.36 -2.96 2.51
N PRO A 410 18.11 -3.74 3.57
CA PRO A 410 19.17 -4.42 4.31
C PRO A 410 19.82 -5.48 3.42
N SER A 411 21.15 -5.56 3.46
CA SER A 411 21.93 -6.44 2.56
C SER A 411 21.76 -7.92 2.90
N ARG A 412 21.93 -8.29 4.18
CA ARG A 412 21.78 -9.67 4.69
C ARG A 412 21.32 -9.67 6.13
N THR A 413 20.49 -10.66 6.47
CA THR A 413 20.18 -11.00 7.86
C THR A 413 21.47 -11.36 8.60
N ARG A 414 21.78 -10.61 9.66
CA ARG A 414 22.85 -10.97 10.59
C ARG A 414 22.29 -11.96 11.59
N LEU A 415 22.87 -13.16 11.65
CA LEU A 415 22.50 -14.14 12.66
C LEU A 415 22.96 -13.64 14.04
N PRO A 416 22.12 -13.75 15.09
CA PRO A 416 22.54 -13.39 16.44
C PRO A 416 23.69 -14.30 16.89
N SER A 417 24.72 -13.72 17.51
CA SER A 417 25.77 -14.52 18.14
C SER A 417 25.22 -15.19 19.38
N ARG A 418 24.91 -16.49 19.28
CA ARG A 418 24.43 -17.31 20.41
C ARG A 418 25.55 -18.04 21.14
N PHE A 419 26.73 -18.11 20.51
CA PHE A 419 27.89 -18.84 21.03
C PHE A 419 29.13 -17.93 20.91
N PRO A 420 30.01 -17.92 21.92
CA PRO A 420 31.29 -17.21 21.83
C PRO A 420 32.14 -17.66 20.65
N ASP A 421 32.13 -18.96 20.35
CA ASP A 421 32.77 -19.59 19.20
C ASP A 421 31.75 -20.50 18.46
N PRO A 422 31.00 -19.96 17.47
CA PRO A 422 30.02 -20.73 16.72
C PRO A 422 30.62 -21.93 15.94
N PRO A 423 31.77 -21.82 15.26
CA PRO A 423 32.44 -22.97 14.65
C PRO A 423 32.74 -24.11 15.63
N GLN A 424 33.27 -23.82 16.82
CA GLN A 424 33.55 -24.83 17.83
C GLN A 424 32.25 -25.48 18.33
N ALA A 425 31.26 -24.67 18.71
CA ALA A 425 29.98 -25.18 19.20
C ALA A 425 29.29 -26.08 18.15
N LEU A 426 29.32 -25.68 16.88
CA LEU A 426 28.79 -26.50 15.78
C LEU A 426 29.54 -27.83 15.65
N ARG A 427 30.87 -27.80 15.75
CA ARG A 427 31.71 -29.01 15.67
C ARG A 427 31.41 -29.98 16.81
N GLU A 428 31.35 -29.49 18.05
CA GLU A 428 31.04 -30.31 19.23
C GLU A 428 29.67 -30.98 19.12
N VAL A 429 28.63 -30.22 18.78
CA VAL A 429 27.27 -30.74 18.61
C VAL A 429 27.19 -31.72 17.43
N ALA A 430 27.91 -31.46 16.33
CA ALA A 430 27.96 -32.37 15.19
C ALA A 430 28.63 -33.70 15.55
N TYR A 431 29.75 -33.70 16.29
CA TYR A 431 30.41 -34.93 16.74
C TYR A 431 29.60 -35.68 17.79
N ALA A 432 29.02 -34.98 18.76
CA ALA A 432 28.14 -35.58 19.77
C ALA A 432 26.91 -36.24 19.12
N GLY A 433 26.25 -35.52 18.20
CA GLY A 433 25.12 -36.06 17.43
C GLY A 433 25.50 -37.26 16.55
N ALA A 434 26.71 -37.24 15.97
CA ALA A 434 27.20 -38.36 15.18
C ALA A 434 27.50 -39.60 16.03
N ALA A 435 28.04 -39.43 17.24
CA ALA A 435 28.30 -40.51 18.18
C ALA A 435 26.99 -41.17 18.67
N LEU A 436 25.92 -40.39 18.87
CA LEU A 436 24.60 -40.92 19.22
C LEU A 436 23.95 -41.71 18.06
N ARG A 437 24.16 -41.29 16.81
CA ARG A 437 23.53 -41.91 15.63
C ARG A 437 24.32 -43.09 15.07
N ARG A 438 25.61 -43.21 15.38
CA ARG A 438 26.50 -44.23 14.81
C ARG A 438 27.28 -44.94 15.91
N LYS A 439 27.23 -46.28 15.90
CA LYS A 439 28.03 -47.13 16.79
C LYS A 439 29.55 -46.88 16.67
N ARG A 440 30.04 -46.46 15.49
CA ARG A 440 31.43 -46.04 15.27
C ARG A 440 31.48 -44.85 14.31
N LEU A 441 32.30 -43.86 14.66
CA LEU A 441 32.67 -42.77 13.77
C LEU A 441 33.79 -43.28 12.84
N THR A 442 33.53 -43.33 11.53
CA THR A 442 34.52 -43.80 10.56
C THR A 442 35.57 -42.72 10.27
N PRO A 443 36.81 -43.08 9.89
CA PRO A 443 37.84 -42.11 9.50
C PRO A 443 37.43 -41.20 8.32
N GLY A 444 36.56 -41.70 7.43
CA GLY A 444 35.98 -40.90 6.35
C GLY A 444 34.96 -39.87 6.83
N PHE A 445 34.25 -40.13 7.94
CA PHE A 445 33.38 -39.14 8.55
C PHE A 445 34.19 -38.02 9.22
N GLN A 446 35.23 -38.38 9.98
CA GLN A 446 36.12 -37.43 10.64
C GLN A 446 36.78 -36.47 9.64
N ARG A 447 37.26 -36.99 8.50
CA ARG A 447 37.82 -36.16 7.41
C ARG A 447 36.81 -35.17 6.81
N ARG A 448 35.55 -35.57 6.66
CA ARG A 448 34.48 -34.69 6.14
C ARG A 448 33.96 -33.66 7.14
N SER A 449 34.23 -33.83 8.43
CA SER A 449 33.77 -32.92 9.50
C SER A 449 34.88 -32.02 10.04
N ALA A 450 36.12 -32.22 9.58
CA ALA A 450 37.28 -31.40 9.94
C ALA A 450 37.48 -30.20 9.01
N GLY A 451 37.04 -30.29 7.74
CA GLY A 451 36.93 -29.16 6.81
C GLY A 451 35.60 -28.46 6.94
#